data_AF-A0A0D2XPD5-F1
#
_entry.id   AF-A0A0D2XPD5-F1
#
_cell.length_a   1.000
_cell.length_b   1.000
_cell.length_c   1.000
_cell.angle_alpha   90.00
_cell.angle_beta   90.00
_cell.angle_gamma   90.00
#
_symmetry.space_group_name_H-M   'P 1'
#
loop_
_entity.id
_entity.type
_entity.pdbx_description
1 polymer ?
#
loop_
_entity_poly.entity_id
_entity_poly.type
_entity_poly.pdbx_seq_one_letter_code
_entity_poly.pdbx_strand_id
1 'polypeptide(L)'
;MQVSITFKDPRVSKTHGEDEYIMVRLFKHAARVVRILQSIVEGLYYNSQNANTIKWLEMPFMMSGPLISRLTLRREDPMTIMRHLRNIGLSVMNEPSERQTYSFLDRLMHHGFFNSHAVDIRNAVLSVQDVTHSERLVDEICGEHGIIDRRLQPYLGYIRKMTAGESQAPLMIESARGN
;
A
#
# COMPACT_ATOMS: atom_id res chain seq x y z
N MET A 1 -20.98 20.50 -35.56
CA MET A 1 -19.86 19.59 -35.88
C MET A 1 -18.63 20.45 -36.20
N GLN A 2 -17.42 20.00 -35.84
CA GLN A 2 -16.09 20.63 -36.06
C GLN A 2 -15.61 21.70 -35.05
N VAL A 3 -15.01 21.25 -33.94
CA VAL A 3 -14.11 22.06 -33.08
C VAL A 3 -12.78 21.31 -32.84
N SER A 4 -12.26 20.63 -33.87
CA SER A 4 -11.21 19.61 -33.68
C SER A 4 -9.99 19.75 -34.59
N ILE A 5 -9.60 20.96 -35.05
CA ILE A 5 -8.40 21.10 -35.90
C ILE A 5 -7.48 22.30 -35.54
N THR A 6 -7.81 23.18 -34.61
CA THR A 6 -7.06 24.45 -34.42
C THR A 6 -6.05 24.48 -33.26
N PHE A 7 -5.29 23.41 -33.04
CA PHE A 7 -4.22 23.40 -32.01
C PHE A 7 -2.82 22.98 -32.50
N LYS A 8 -2.65 22.71 -33.79
CA LYS A 8 -1.34 22.35 -34.38
C LYS A 8 -0.66 23.47 -35.17
N ASP A 9 -1.30 24.63 -35.34
CA ASP A 9 -0.73 25.74 -36.10
C ASP A 9 -0.01 26.74 -35.18
N PRO A 10 1.33 26.89 -35.29
CA PRO A 10 2.10 27.84 -34.49
C PRO A 10 1.72 29.31 -34.76
N ARG A 11 0.92 29.61 -35.80
CA ARG A 11 0.41 30.97 -36.08
C ARG A 11 -0.82 31.35 -35.25
N VAL A 12 -1.49 30.39 -34.62
CA VAL A 12 -2.64 30.64 -33.71
C VAL A 12 -2.18 31.19 -32.35
N SER A 13 -0.87 31.18 -32.06
CA SER A 13 -0.30 31.81 -30.86
C SER A 13 -0.38 33.35 -30.88
N LYS A 14 -0.84 33.97 -31.97
CA LYS A 14 -0.97 35.44 -32.09
C LYS A 14 -2.37 35.98 -31.83
N THR A 15 -3.38 35.11 -31.69
CA THR A 15 -4.78 35.52 -31.52
C THR A 15 -5.30 35.44 -30.08
N HIS A 16 -4.53 34.81 -29.20
CA HIS A 16 -4.81 34.68 -27.77
C HIS A 16 -3.58 35.16 -27.01
N GLY A 17 -3.79 35.97 -25.95
CA GLY A 17 -2.68 36.46 -25.14
C GLY A 17 -1.83 35.30 -24.61
N GLU A 18 -0.54 35.53 -24.37
CA GLU A 18 0.38 34.47 -23.88
C GLU A 18 -0.21 33.69 -22.68
N ASP A 19 -0.96 34.37 -21.83
CA ASP A 19 -1.68 33.82 -20.69
C ASP A 19 -2.77 32.79 -21.08
N GLU A 20 -3.58 33.09 -22.10
CA GLU A 20 -4.64 32.17 -22.57
C GLU A 20 -4.03 30.89 -23.16
N TYR A 21 -2.91 31.00 -23.87
CA TYR A 21 -2.18 29.86 -24.41
C TYR A 21 -1.60 28.97 -23.30
N ILE A 22 -1.01 29.58 -22.26
CA ILE A 22 -0.49 28.87 -21.08
C ILE A 22 -1.64 28.16 -20.35
N MET A 23 -2.77 28.84 -20.13
CA MET A 23 -3.94 28.27 -19.45
C MET A 23 -4.49 27.04 -20.19
N VAL A 24 -4.64 27.11 -21.51
CA VAL A 24 -5.10 25.95 -22.32
C VAL A 24 -4.15 24.76 -22.19
N ARG A 25 -2.83 24.99 -22.20
CA ARG A 25 -1.86 23.91 -22.02
C ARG A 25 -1.93 23.30 -20.62
N LEU A 26 -2.07 24.13 -19.59
CA LEU A 26 -2.21 23.68 -18.20
C LEU A 26 -3.43 22.77 -18.03
N PHE A 27 -4.60 23.20 -18.50
CA PHE A 27 -5.83 22.37 -18.42
C PHE A 27 -5.71 21.06 -19.21
N LYS A 28 -5.15 21.10 -20.42
CA LYS A 28 -4.92 19.87 -21.21
C LYS A 28 -3.98 18.91 -20.50
N HIS A 29 -2.91 19.42 -19.88
CA HIS A 29 -1.95 18.60 -19.17
C HIS A 29 -2.57 18.00 -17.90
N ALA A 30 -3.27 18.81 -17.10
CA ALA A 30 -3.97 18.35 -15.90
C ALA A 30 -5.01 17.26 -16.23
N ALA A 31 -5.83 17.46 -17.27
CA ALA A 31 -6.80 16.47 -17.72
C ALA A 31 -6.14 15.15 -18.13
N ARG A 32 -4.97 15.21 -18.79
CA ARG A 32 -4.20 14.02 -19.15
C ARG A 32 -3.66 13.29 -17.92
N VAL A 33 -3.10 14.02 -16.95
CA VAL A 33 -2.59 13.45 -15.70
C VAL A 33 -3.70 12.72 -14.94
N VAL A 34 -4.87 13.37 -14.78
CA VAL A 34 -6.01 12.77 -14.09
C VAL A 34 -6.47 11.47 -14.76
N ARG A 35 -6.57 11.43 -16.10
CA ARG A 35 -6.94 10.21 -16.82
C ARG A 35 -5.93 9.07 -16.67
N ILE A 36 -4.64 9.39 -16.70
CA ILE A 36 -3.59 8.37 -16.50
C ILE A 36 -3.66 7.83 -15.06
N LEU A 37 -3.81 8.70 -14.07
CA LEU A 37 -3.94 8.28 -12.67
C LEU A 37 -5.19 7.41 -12.46
N GLN A 38 -6.32 7.77 -13.06
CA GLN A 38 -7.54 6.96 -13.02
C GLN A 38 -7.28 5.56 -13.60
N SER A 39 -6.70 5.47 -14.80
CA SER A 39 -6.37 4.19 -15.43
C SER A 39 -5.38 3.35 -14.62
N ILE A 40 -4.38 3.97 -13.98
CA ILE A 40 -3.45 3.28 -13.09
C ILE A 40 -4.21 2.70 -11.91
N VAL A 41 -5.02 3.51 -11.23
CA VAL A 41 -5.75 3.10 -10.02
C VAL A 41 -6.76 1.98 -10.31
N GLU A 42 -7.49 2.06 -11.42
CA GLU A 42 -8.42 1.01 -11.87
C GLU A 42 -7.70 -0.28 -12.28
N GLY A 43 -6.47 -0.17 -12.79
CA GLY A 43 -5.63 -1.31 -13.16
C GLY A 43 -4.75 -1.85 -12.03
N LEU A 44 -4.83 -1.32 -10.80
CA LEU A 44 -4.00 -1.76 -9.69
C LEU A 44 -4.33 -3.21 -9.31
N TYR A 45 -3.33 -4.08 -9.41
CA TYR A 45 -3.41 -5.46 -8.96
C TYR A 45 -2.72 -5.63 -7.61
N TYR A 46 -3.44 -6.19 -6.64
CA TYR A 46 -2.89 -6.53 -5.33
C TYR A 46 -2.43 -7.99 -5.29
N ASN A 47 -1.12 -8.21 -5.20
CA ASN A 47 -0.54 -9.53 -5.01
C ASN A 47 -0.49 -9.90 -3.52
N SER A 48 -1.55 -10.54 -3.03
CA SER A 48 -1.67 -10.97 -1.63
C SER A 48 -0.60 -11.97 -1.21
N GLN A 49 -0.19 -12.87 -2.10
CA GLN A 49 0.84 -13.86 -1.81
C GLN A 49 2.19 -13.19 -1.56
N ASN A 50 2.59 -12.25 -2.42
CA ASN A 50 3.84 -11.51 -2.23
C ASN A 50 3.81 -10.66 -0.95
N ALA A 51 2.69 -10.01 -0.65
CA ALA A 51 2.51 -9.25 0.58
C ALA A 51 2.66 -10.14 1.83
N ASN A 52 2.07 -11.34 1.82
CA ASN A 52 2.21 -12.31 2.90
C ASN A 52 3.65 -12.83 3.02
N THR A 53 4.35 -13.04 1.91
CA THR A 53 5.76 -13.44 1.93
C THR A 53 6.64 -12.36 2.56
N ILE A 54 6.46 -11.09 2.17
CA ILE A 54 7.21 -9.97 2.77
C ILE A 54 6.92 -9.90 4.28
N LYS A 55 5.65 -9.98 4.66
CA LYS A 55 5.23 -9.98 6.07
C LYS A 55 5.83 -11.13 6.87
N TRP A 56 5.94 -12.31 6.27
CA TRP A 56 6.58 -13.46 6.87
C TRP A 56 8.08 -13.22 7.06
N LEU A 57 8.79 -12.76 6.03
CA LEU A 57 10.22 -12.48 6.10
C LEU A 57 10.57 -11.42 7.15
N GLU A 58 9.72 -10.41 7.31
CA GLU A 58 9.90 -9.31 8.28
C GLU A 58 9.38 -9.65 9.69
N MET A 59 8.74 -10.81 9.87
CA MET A 59 8.06 -11.19 11.11
C MET A 59 8.94 -11.07 12.37
N PRO A 60 10.22 -11.49 12.39
CA PRO A 60 11.09 -11.35 13.56
C PRO A 60 11.21 -9.90 14.05
N PHE A 61 11.31 -8.94 13.12
CA PHE A 61 11.38 -7.52 13.44
C PHE A 61 10.03 -7.00 13.93
N MET A 62 8.96 -7.32 13.21
CA MET A 62 7.61 -6.85 13.51
C MET A 62 7.10 -7.35 14.87
N MET A 63 7.41 -8.59 15.25
CA MET A 63 6.96 -9.17 16.52
C MET A 63 7.78 -8.74 17.74
N SER A 64 9.01 -8.24 17.54
CA SER A 64 9.92 -7.92 18.64
C SER A 64 9.39 -6.82 19.54
N GLY A 65 8.81 -5.75 18.98
CA GLY A 65 8.18 -4.68 19.76
C GLY A 65 7.03 -5.17 20.64
N PRO A 66 5.99 -5.82 20.07
CA PRO A 66 4.91 -6.44 20.84
C PRO A 66 5.41 -7.42 21.90
N LEU A 67 6.43 -8.24 21.60
CA LEU A 67 6.98 -9.19 22.55
C LEU A 67 7.67 -8.48 23.72
N ILE A 68 8.54 -7.49 23.46
CA ILE A 68 9.20 -6.69 24.50
C ILE A 68 8.16 -6.03 25.40
N SER A 69 7.12 -5.43 24.83
CA SER A 69 6.04 -4.80 25.60
C SER A 69 5.36 -5.80 26.53
N ARG A 70 4.98 -6.98 26.01
CA ARG A 70 4.33 -8.04 26.80
C ARG A 70 5.22 -8.54 27.94
N LEU A 71 6.50 -8.80 27.69
CA LEU A 71 7.43 -9.28 28.70
C LEU A 71 7.75 -8.21 29.75
N THR A 72 7.83 -6.94 29.35
CA THR A 72 7.97 -5.82 30.29
C THR A 72 6.76 -5.74 31.23
N LEU A 73 5.54 -5.97 30.75
CA LEU A 73 4.34 -6.06 31.59
C LEU A 73 4.37 -7.27 32.55
N ARG A 74 5.13 -8.31 32.22
CA ARG A 74 5.43 -9.45 33.11
C ARG A 74 6.55 -9.16 34.12
N ARG A 75 7.07 -7.93 34.16
CA ARG A 75 8.19 -7.48 35.00
C ARG A 75 9.54 -8.08 34.62
N GLU A 76 9.68 -8.56 33.38
CA GLU A 76 10.99 -8.90 32.84
C GLU A 76 11.79 -7.64 32.54
N ASP A 77 13.11 -7.72 32.71
CA ASP A 77 14.01 -6.60 32.44
C ASP A 77 14.13 -6.34 30.92
N PRO A 78 13.79 -5.13 30.42
CA PRO A 78 13.86 -4.79 29.00
C PRO A 78 15.25 -5.03 28.38
N MET A 79 16.32 -4.75 29.12
CA MET A 79 17.68 -4.91 28.60
C MET A 79 18.01 -6.39 28.38
N THR A 80 17.60 -7.25 29.32
CA THR A 80 17.74 -8.70 29.24
C THR A 80 16.95 -9.27 28.06
N ILE A 81 15.69 -8.86 27.87
CA ILE A 81 14.86 -9.27 26.73
C ILE A 81 15.56 -8.90 25.41
N MET A 82 15.95 -7.63 25.26
CA MET A 82 16.60 -7.13 24.04
C MET A 82 17.91 -7.87 23.75
N ARG A 83 18.71 -8.16 24.78
CA ARG A 83 19.96 -8.92 24.63
C ARG A 83 19.69 -10.33 24.12
N HIS A 84 18.71 -11.04 24.67
CA HIS A 84 18.38 -12.39 24.20
C HIS A 84 17.81 -12.38 22.78
N LEU A 85 16.90 -11.45 22.46
CA LEU A 85 16.38 -11.29 21.09
C LEU A 85 17.49 -10.97 20.08
N ARG A 86 18.41 -10.06 20.43
CA ARG A 86 19.55 -9.71 19.58
C ARG A 86 20.44 -10.93 19.33
N ASN A 87 20.75 -11.71 20.37
CA ASN A 87 21.60 -12.90 20.22
C ASN A 87 20.94 -13.94 19.30
N ILE A 88 19.64 -14.18 19.46
CA ILE A 88 18.89 -15.09 18.58
C ILE A 88 18.86 -14.53 17.15
N GLY A 89 18.58 -13.24 16.96
CA GLY A 89 18.59 -12.58 15.66
C GLY A 89 19.93 -12.72 14.95
N LEU A 90 21.04 -12.38 15.62
CA LEU A 90 22.40 -12.53 15.07
C LEU A 90 22.71 -13.98 14.70
N SER A 91 22.20 -14.93 15.46
CA SER A 91 22.45 -16.36 15.22
C SER A 91 21.78 -16.91 13.96
N VAL A 92 20.75 -16.23 13.43
CA VAL A 92 20.05 -16.63 12.19
C VAL A 92 20.44 -15.79 10.97
N MET A 93 21.17 -14.68 11.15
CA MET A 93 21.55 -13.78 10.04
C MET A 93 22.33 -14.46 8.90
N ASN A 94 23.06 -15.54 9.21
CA ASN A 94 23.87 -16.28 8.24
C ASN A 94 23.07 -17.36 7.49
N GLU A 95 21.79 -17.56 7.83
CA GLU A 95 20.93 -18.51 7.13
C GLU A 95 20.30 -17.91 5.87
N PRO A 96 19.87 -18.74 4.90
CA PRO A 96 19.07 -18.27 3.77
C PRO A 96 17.81 -17.53 4.25
N SER A 97 17.49 -16.38 3.65
CA SER A 97 16.38 -15.51 4.06
C SER A 97 15.05 -16.24 4.25
N GLU A 98 14.77 -17.23 3.40
CA GLU A 98 13.56 -18.07 3.45
C GLU A 98 13.44 -18.90 4.74
N ARG A 99 14.57 -19.25 5.37
CA ARG A 99 14.64 -20.02 6.62
C ARG A 99 14.79 -19.17 7.86
N GLN A 100 15.30 -17.94 7.73
CA GLN A 100 15.61 -17.07 8.86
C GLN A 100 14.43 -16.90 9.82
N THR A 101 13.23 -16.66 9.30
CA THR A 101 12.04 -16.49 10.15
C THR A 101 11.68 -17.77 10.90
N TYR A 102 11.69 -18.91 10.20
CA TYR A 102 11.43 -20.21 10.83
C TYR A 102 12.45 -20.50 11.94
N SER A 103 13.74 -20.39 11.62
CA SER A 103 14.82 -20.66 12.57
C SER A 103 14.82 -19.67 13.74
N PHE A 104 14.44 -18.41 13.50
CA PHE A 104 14.29 -17.42 14.56
C PHE A 104 13.21 -17.84 15.55
N LEU A 105 12.01 -18.18 15.05
CA LEU A 105 10.87 -18.60 15.87
C LEU A 105 11.18 -19.90 16.60
N ASP A 106 11.80 -20.87 15.92
CA ASP A 106 12.20 -22.14 16.52
C ASP A 106 13.20 -21.95 17.67
N ARG A 107 14.25 -21.15 17.44
CA ARG A 107 15.24 -20.83 18.50
C ARG A 107 14.60 -20.04 19.63
N LEU A 108 13.66 -19.15 19.35
CA LEU A 108 12.93 -18.39 20.36
C LEU A 108 12.09 -19.32 21.26
N MET A 109 11.38 -20.30 20.68
CA MET A 109 10.57 -21.27 21.42
C MET A 109 11.41 -22.21 22.29
N HIS A 110 12.61 -22.56 21.85
CA HIS A 110 13.52 -23.46 22.60
C HIS A 110 14.53 -22.72 23.49
N HIS A 111 14.53 -21.39 23.49
CA HIS A 111 15.46 -20.61 24.30
C HIS A 111 15.05 -20.62 25.78
N GLY A 112 15.99 -20.90 26.69
CA GLY A 112 15.71 -21.09 28.12
C GLY A 112 14.96 -19.95 28.81
N PHE A 113 15.23 -18.69 28.42
CA PHE A 113 14.48 -17.52 28.91
C PHE A 113 13.09 -17.38 28.28
N PHE A 114 12.93 -17.70 26.99
CA PHE A 114 11.70 -17.39 26.25
C PHE A 114 10.68 -18.52 26.32
N ASN A 115 11.11 -19.75 26.59
CA ASN A 115 10.25 -20.92 26.71
C ASN A 115 9.18 -20.74 27.83
N SER A 116 9.53 -20.07 28.93
CA SER A 116 8.56 -19.70 29.99
C SER A 116 7.49 -18.69 29.53
N HIS A 117 7.70 -18.05 28.38
CA HIS A 117 6.82 -17.05 27.79
C HIS A 117 6.28 -17.45 26.42
N ALA A 118 6.19 -18.75 26.13
CA ALA A 118 5.67 -19.31 24.86
C ALA A 118 4.33 -18.69 24.41
N VAL A 119 3.43 -18.41 25.35
CA VAL A 119 2.14 -17.77 25.06
C VAL A 119 2.33 -16.32 24.59
N ASP A 120 3.23 -15.57 25.22
CA ASP A 120 3.51 -14.17 24.85
C ASP A 120 4.20 -14.08 23.48
N ILE A 121 5.06 -15.06 23.15
CA ILE A 121 5.66 -15.21 21.82
C ILE A 121 4.59 -15.42 20.76
N ARG A 122 3.69 -16.39 20.97
CA ARG A 122 2.58 -16.66 20.06
C ARG A 122 1.71 -15.43 19.87
N ASN A 123 1.39 -14.74 20.95
CA ASN A 123 0.57 -13.52 20.90
C ASN A 123 1.28 -12.36 20.21
N ALA A 124 2.61 -12.26 20.33
CA ALA A 124 3.39 -11.26 19.59
C ALA A 124 3.37 -11.52 18.09
N VAL A 125 3.47 -12.79 17.65
CA VAL A 125 3.29 -13.19 16.24
C VAL A 125 1.88 -12.84 15.74
N LEU A 126 0.85 -13.15 16.53
CA LEU A 126 -0.53 -12.82 16.16
C LEU A 126 -0.77 -11.31 16.09
N SER A 127 -0.12 -10.52 16.94
CA SER A 127 -0.20 -9.05 16.88
C SER A 127 0.34 -8.45 15.59
N VAL A 128 1.25 -9.13 14.88
CA VAL A 128 1.69 -8.71 13.54
C VAL A 128 0.56 -8.82 12.51
N GLN A 129 -0.43 -9.69 12.77
CA GLN A 129 -1.63 -9.84 11.95
C GLN A 129 -2.77 -8.90 12.34
N ASP A 130 -2.66 -8.23 13.49
CA ASP A 130 -3.69 -7.30 13.94
C ASP A 130 -3.62 -6.00 13.13
N VAL A 131 -4.60 -5.83 12.25
CA VAL A 131 -4.79 -4.63 11.43
C VAL A 131 -6.03 -3.84 11.84
N THR A 132 -6.66 -4.18 12.98
CA THR A 132 -7.95 -3.62 13.40
C THR A 132 -7.93 -2.10 13.53
N HIS A 133 -6.83 -1.54 14.03
CA HIS A 133 -6.67 -0.09 14.11
C HIS A 133 -6.56 0.56 12.72
N SER A 134 -5.79 -0.06 11.82
CA SER A 134 -5.67 0.41 10.43
C SER A 134 -7.00 0.32 9.68
N GLU A 135 -7.76 -0.75 9.88
CA GLU A 135 -9.10 -0.91 9.30
C GLU A 135 -10.04 0.20 9.77
N ARG A 136 -10.05 0.52 11.08
CA ARG A 136 -10.84 1.64 11.61
C ARG A 136 -10.44 2.97 10.98
N LEU A 137 -9.15 3.25 10.86
CA LEU A 137 -8.67 4.49 10.23
C LEU A 137 -9.07 4.57 8.76
N VAL A 138 -8.99 3.46 8.02
CA VAL A 138 -9.44 3.40 6.62
C VAL A 138 -10.94 3.65 6.54
N ASP A 139 -11.74 3.09 7.44
CA ASP A 139 -13.18 3.31 7.49
C ASP A 139 -13.53 4.78 7.84
N GLU A 140 -12.83 5.39 8.80
CA GLU A 140 -13.01 6.81 9.14
C GLU A 140 -12.72 7.75 7.96
N ILE A 141 -11.74 7.41 7.11
CA ILE A 141 -11.32 8.25 5.99
C ILE A 141 -12.16 7.96 4.73
N CYS A 142 -12.30 6.69 4.38
CA CYS A 142 -12.82 6.21 3.10
C CYS A 142 -14.21 5.56 3.19
N GLY A 143 -14.66 5.20 4.39
CA GLY A 143 -15.93 4.52 4.62
C GLY A 143 -17.13 5.43 4.38
N GLU A 144 -18.31 4.85 4.60
CA GLU A 144 -19.59 5.57 4.44
C GLU A 144 -19.66 6.74 5.41
N HIS A 145 -19.96 7.95 4.92
CA HIS A 145 -19.88 9.18 5.69
C HIS A 145 -18.46 9.55 6.19
N GLY A 146 -17.41 8.91 5.65
CA GLY A 146 -16.02 9.26 5.90
C GLY A 146 -15.61 10.59 5.26
N ILE A 147 -14.36 11.00 5.50
CA ILE A 147 -13.83 12.28 5.00
C ILE A 147 -13.92 12.37 3.47
N ILE A 148 -13.54 11.30 2.76
CA ILE A 148 -13.53 11.27 1.30
C ILE A 148 -14.96 11.24 0.76
N ASP A 149 -15.82 10.37 1.31
CA ASP A 149 -17.22 10.27 0.88
C ASP A 149 -17.92 11.64 0.94
N ARG A 150 -17.85 12.33 2.08
CA ARG A 150 -18.44 13.68 2.24
C ARG A 150 -17.94 14.69 1.22
N ARG A 151 -16.66 14.62 0.84
CA ARG A 151 -16.06 15.53 -0.15
C ARG A 151 -16.47 15.18 -1.58
N LEU A 152 -16.75 13.91 -1.85
CA LEU A 152 -17.17 13.44 -3.17
C LEU A 152 -18.69 13.53 -3.40
N GLN A 153 -19.50 13.71 -2.34
CA GLN A 153 -20.97 13.87 -2.44
C GLN A 153 -21.42 14.81 -3.59
N PRO A 154 -20.85 16.03 -3.77
CA PRO A 154 -21.26 16.92 -4.85
C PRO A 154 -20.97 16.38 -6.26
N TYR A 155 -20.04 15.42 -6.39
CA TYR A 155 -19.56 14.89 -7.66
C TYR A 155 -20.08 13.49 -7.98
N LEU A 156 -20.86 12.86 -7.10
CA LEU A 156 -21.34 11.48 -7.29
C LEU A 156 -22.06 11.26 -8.63
N GLY A 157 -22.83 12.24 -9.09
CA GLY A 157 -23.50 12.18 -10.38
C GLY A 157 -22.54 12.14 -11.58
N TYR A 158 -21.38 12.81 -11.48
CA TYR A 158 -20.34 12.76 -12.49
C TYR A 158 -19.57 11.44 -12.44
N ILE A 159 -19.23 10.97 -11.25
CA ILE A 159 -18.52 9.70 -11.04
C ILE A 159 -19.33 8.55 -11.64
N ARG A 160 -20.63 8.45 -11.33
CA ARG A 160 -21.53 7.41 -11.86
C ARG A 160 -21.63 7.43 -13.38
N LYS A 161 -21.62 8.60 -14.01
CA LYS A 161 -21.67 8.75 -15.47
C LYS A 161 -20.36 8.30 -16.13
N MET A 162 -19.21 8.58 -15.51
CA MET A 162 -17.92 8.14 -16.03
C MET A 162 -17.74 6.63 -15.93
N THR A 163 -18.09 6.02 -14.80
CA THR A 163 -17.99 4.56 -14.60
C THR A 163 -19.01 3.75 -15.42
N ALA A 164 -20.19 4.31 -15.71
CA ALA A 164 -21.18 3.65 -16.58
C ALA A 164 -20.75 3.55 -18.06
N GLY A 165 -19.92 4.49 -18.54
CA GLY A 165 -19.46 4.52 -19.93
C GLY A 165 -18.36 3.50 -20.26
N GLU A 166 -17.63 3.01 -19.24
CA GLU A 166 -16.53 2.05 -19.42
C GLU A 166 -17.00 0.60 -19.58
N SER A 167 -18.24 0.27 -19.21
CA SER A 167 -18.82 -1.07 -19.48
C SER A 167 -19.16 -1.32 -20.96
N GLN A 168 -19.02 -0.34 -21.86
CA GLN A 168 -19.34 -0.48 -23.29
C GLN A 168 -18.15 -0.36 -24.25
N ALA A 169 -16.92 -0.16 -23.78
CA ALA A 169 -15.75 -0.13 -24.64
C ALA A 169 -14.98 -1.46 -24.54
N PRO A 170 -14.99 -2.32 -25.58
CA PRO A 170 -14.12 -3.49 -25.59
C PRO A 170 -12.66 -3.02 -25.62
N LEU A 171 -11.88 -3.48 -24.64
CA LEU A 171 -10.41 -3.43 -24.65
C LEU A 171 -9.89 -4.31 -25.80
N MET A 172 -9.98 -3.82 -27.04
CA MET A 172 -9.26 -4.38 -28.18
C MET A 172 -7.81 -3.89 -28.11
N ILE A 173 -7.00 -4.57 -27.31
CA ILE A 173 -5.55 -4.55 -27.51
C ILE A 173 -5.28 -5.53 -28.66
N GLU A 174 -5.28 -5.01 -29.89
CA GLU A 174 -4.67 -5.74 -31.01
C GLU A 174 -3.19 -5.92 -30.68
N SER A 175 -2.82 -7.16 -30.39
CA SER A 175 -1.43 -7.58 -30.35
C SER A 175 -0.83 -7.29 -31.72
N ALA A 176 0.12 -6.35 -31.78
CA ALA A 176 0.92 -6.13 -32.97
C ALA A 176 1.62 -7.45 -33.31
N ARG A 177 1.18 -8.10 -34.40
CA ARG A 177 1.92 -9.19 -35.03
C ARG A 177 3.24 -8.61 -35.52
N GLY A 178 4.34 -9.09 -34.95
CA GLY A 178 5.69 -8.79 -35.42
C GLY A 178 5.90 -9.36 -36.82
N ASN A 179 6.49 -8.55 -37.69
CA ASN A 179 7.24 -8.99 -38.86
C ASN A 179 8.72 -8.86 -38.54
#